data_AF-A0A067PP56-F1
#
_entry.id   AF-A0A067PP56-F1
#
_cell.length_a   1.000
_cell.length_b   1.000
_cell.length_c   1.000
_cell.angle_alpha   90.00
_cell.angle_beta   90.00
_cell.angle_gamma   90.00
#
_symmetry.space_group_name_H-M   'P 1'
#
loop_
_entity.id
_entity.type
_entity.pdbx_description
1 polymer ?
#
loop_
_entity_poly.entity_id
_entity_poly.type
_entity_poly.pdbx_seq_one_letter_code
_entity_poly.pdbx_strand_id
1 'polypeptide(L)'
;MTTSHREETLNDHMGFWNSMKFANMTSSICRKLKATCEGVGSSTEAFKDLDARIDDEIRRDWLEQEQDAYRRRLDDPSVMDIFDVSSAKAPGRKEVQLELMTTEQPMGLVSGTVAWLIEGFKLQKSQLDLASSIRQLGKKPSLKDRLTLVEK
;
A
#
# COMPACT_ATOMS: atom_id res chain seq x y z
N MET A 1 44.10 17.69 -22.68
CA MET A 1 43.50 17.97 -21.35
C MET A 1 44.35 17.29 -20.29
N THR A 2 44.96 18.07 -19.41
CA THR A 2 45.70 17.61 -18.25
C THR A 2 44.75 17.07 -17.18
N THR A 3 45.20 16.13 -16.36
CA THR A 3 44.42 15.54 -15.26
C THR A 3 43.88 16.60 -14.29
N SER A 4 44.72 17.59 -13.97
CA SER A 4 44.37 18.74 -13.12
C SER A 4 43.18 19.56 -13.65
N HIS A 5 43.13 19.88 -14.95
CA HIS A 5 41.99 20.59 -15.56
C HIS A 5 40.69 19.77 -15.46
N ARG A 6 40.81 18.44 -15.54
CA ARG A 6 39.67 17.53 -15.47
C ARG A 6 39.10 17.45 -14.04
N GLU A 7 39.97 17.47 -13.03
CA GLU A 7 39.59 17.51 -11.61
C GLU A 7 38.93 18.84 -11.24
N GLU A 8 39.49 19.96 -11.70
CA GLU A 8 38.94 21.29 -11.46
C GLU A 8 37.53 21.42 -12.05
N THR A 9 37.35 20.99 -13.31
CA THR A 9 36.04 20.97 -13.98
C THR A 9 35.03 20.12 -13.19
N LEU A 10 35.43 18.93 -12.73
CA LEU A 10 34.55 18.06 -11.95
C LEU A 10 34.18 18.67 -10.60
N ASN A 11 35.13 19.29 -9.91
CA ASN A 11 34.89 19.92 -8.63
C ASN A 11 33.96 21.13 -8.76
N ASP A 12 34.10 21.93 -9.81
CA ASP A 12 33.22 23.06 -10.09
C ASP A 12 31.78 22.61 -10.38
N HIS A 13 31.63 21.59 -11.22
CA HIS A 13 30.31 21.00 -11.50
C HIS A 13 29.70 20.40 -10.23
N MET A 14 30.46 19.63 -9.45
CA MET A 14 29.99 19.03 -8.20
C MET A 14 29.64 20.10 -7.16
N GLY A 15 30.43 21.17 -7.04
CA GLY A 15 30.18 22.30 -6.16
C GLY A 15 28.88 23.02 -6.52
N PHE A 16 28.65 23.29 -7.81
CA PHE A 16 27.41 23.88 -8.29
C PHE A 16 26.18 22.99 -8.00
N TRP A 17 26.25 21.70 -8.35
CA TRP A 17 25.14 20.77 -8.13
C TRP A 17 24.85 20.56 -6.64
N ASN A 18 25.88 20.48 -5.79
CA ASN A 18 25.71 20.38 -4.35
C ASN A 18 25.06 21.65 -3.79
N SER A 19 25.52 22.84 -4.20
CA SER A 19 24.91 24.11 -3.79
C SER A 19 23.43 24.18 -4.14
N MET A 20 23.07 23.78 -5.37
CA MET A 20 21.68 23.76 -5.81
C MET A 20 20.82 22.73 -5.06
N LYS A 21 21.39 21.55 -4.74
CA LYS A 21 20.73 20.55 -3.88
C LYS A 21 20.49 21.10 -2.47
N PHE A 22 21.48 21.73 -1.85
CA PHE A 22 21.33 22.33 -0.52
C PHE A 22 20.26 23.43 -0.52
N ALA A 23 20.25 24.33 -1.50
CA ALA A 23 19.23 25.37 -1.62
C ALA A 23 17.81 24.79 -1.73
N ASN A 24 17.64 23.73 -2.53
CA ASN A 24 16.34 23.05 -2.67
C ASN A 24 15.95 22.22 -1.44
N MET A 25 16.93 21.64 -0.74
CA MET A 25 16.69 20.91 0.51
C MET A 25 16.19 21.85 1.61
N THR A 26 16.78 23.04 1.75
CA THR A 26 16.39 24.01 2.79
C THR A 26 14.92 24.38 2.68
N SER A 27 14.43 24.72 1.49
CA SER A 27 13.01 25.04 1.28
C SER A 27 12.10 23.84 1.58
N SER A 28 12.51 22.63 1.18
CA SER A 28 11.75 21.42 1.51
C SER A 28 11.73 21.14 3.00
N ILE A 29 12.83 21.36 3.72
CA ILE A 29 12.93 21.14 5.16
C ILE A 29 12.05 22.17 5.89
N CYS A 30 12.14 23.45 5.53
CA CYS A 30 11.28 24.50 6.11
C CYS A 30 9.80 24.20 5.90
N ARG A 31 9.40 23.75 4.70
CA ARG A 31 8.02 23.35 4.42
C ARG A 31 7.59 22.15 5.25
N LYS A 32 8.43 21.11 5.35
CA LYS A 32 8.14 19.92 6.17
C LYS A 32 8.03 20.30 7.65
N LEU A 33 8.95 21.11 8.17
CA LEU A 33 8.91 21.57 9.55
C LEU A 33 7.61 22.31 9.87
N LYS A 34 7.20 23.24 9.01
CA LYS A 34 5.93 23.96 9.17
C LYS A 34 4.74 22.99 9.20
N ALA A 35 4.67 22.07 8.23
CA ALA A 35 3.61 21.08 8.17
C ALA A 35 3.60 20.16 9.40
N THR A 36 4.77 19.76 9.91
CA THR A 36 4.88 18.97 11.14
C THR A 36 4.40 19.79 12.34
N CYS A 37 4.81 21.04 12.50
CA CYS A 37 4.36 21.89 13.61
C CYS A 37 2.83 22.09 13.60
N GLU A 38 2.23 22.26 12.42
CA GLU A 38 0.77 22.35 12.25
C GLU A 38 0.09 21.00 12.56
N GLY A 39 0.70 19.88 12.18
CA GLY A 39 0.15 18.53 12.36
C GLY A 39 0.29 17.95 13.77
N VAL A 40 1.26 18.41 14.59
CA VAL A 40 1.54 17.85 15.92
C VAL A 40 0.30 17.82 16.81
N GLY A 41 -0.50 18.89 16.82
CA GLY A 41 -1.73 18.93 17.63
C GLY A 41 -2.70 17.81 17.25
N SER A 42 -3.04 17.71 15.97
CA SER A 42 -3.96 16.68 15.47
C SER A 42 -3.41 15.27 15.64
N SER A 43 -2.12 15.05 15.37
CA SER A 43 -1.49 13.74 15.54
C SER A 43 -1.43 13.30 17.02
N THR A 44 -1.16 14.22 17.95
CA THR A 44 -1.13 13.89 19.38
C THR A 44 -2.53 13.59 19.92
N GLU A 45 -3.55 14.29 19.45
CA GLU A 45 -4.95 13.99 19.80
C GLU A 45 -5.40 12.63 19.25
N ALA A 46 -5.12 12.36 17.97
CA ALA A 46 -5.42 11.06 17.36
C ALA A 46 -4.68 9.92 18.07
N PHE A 47 -3.42 10.12 18.47
CA PHE A 47 -2.67 9.14 19.24
C PHE A 47 -3.32 8.88 20.61
N LYS A 48 -3.70 9.93 21.34
CA LYS A 48 -4.36 9.79 22.65
C LYS A 48 -5.70 9.05 22.54
N ASP A 49 -6.49 9.32 21.51
CA ASP A 49 -7.75 8.61 21.27
C ASP A 49 -7.52 7.13 20.96
N LEU A 50 -6.50 6.80 20.16
CA LEU A 50 -6.12 5.40 19.92
C LEU A 50 -5.63 4.71 21.18
N ASP A 51 -4.72 5.36 21.91
CA ASP A 51 -4.12 4.84 23.13
C ASP A 51 -5.19 4.59 24.23
N ALA A 52 -6.19 5.48 24.35
CA ALA A 52 -7.30 5.32 25.29
C ALA A 52 -8.22 4.12 24.98
N ARG A 53 -8.17 3.57 23.76
CA ARG A 53 -9.00 2.43 23.34
C ARG A 53 -8.29 1.09 23.46
N ILE A 54 -6.99 1.10 23.77
CA ILE A 54 -6.15 -0.09 23.86
C ILE A 54 -6.12 -0.58 25.31
N ASP A 55 -6.23 -1.90 25.48
CA ASP A 55 -6.13 -2.54 26.80
C ASP A 55 -4.75 -2.32 27.43
N ASP A 56 -4.73 -2.11 28.75
CA ASP A 56 -3.50 -1.82 29.51
C ASP A 56 -2.45 -2.94 29.40
N GLU A 57 -2.88 -4.19 29.26
CA GLU A 57 -1.98 -5.34 29.10
C GLU A 57 -1.23 -5.28 27.76
N ILE A 58 -1.94 -4.97 26.67
CA ILE A 58 -1.39 -4.83 25.32
C ILE A 58 -0.43 -3.65 25.28
N ARG A 59 -0.85 -2.52 25.86
CA ARG A 59 -0.02 -1.31 25.97
C ARG A 59 1.31 -1.61 26.65
N ARG A 60 1.28 -2.35 27.77
CA ARG A 60 2.50 -2.71 28.51
C ARG A 60 3.44 -3.58 27.67
N ASP A 61 2.89 -4.60 27.00
CA ASP A 61 3.66 -5.50 26.13
C ASP A 61 4.33 -4.74 24.98
N TRP A 62 3.60 -3.85 24.30
CA TRP A 62 4.18 -3.01 23.24
C TRP A 62 5.27 -2.08 23.75
N LEU A 63 5.11 -1.50 24.95
CA LEU A 63 6.12 -0.63 25.54
C LEU A 63 7.41 -1.41 25.89
N GLU A 64 7.28 -2.66 26.33
CA GLU A 64 8.41 -3.54 26.61
C GLU A 64 9.15 -3.94 25.32
N GLN A 65 8.40 -4.30 24.27
CA GLN A 65 8.95 -4.61 22.95
C GLN A 65 9.68 -3.41 22.34
N GLU A 66 9.09 -2.22 22.42
CA GLU A 66 9.72 -0.98 21.96
C GLU A 66 11.06 -0.75 22.67
N GLN A 67 11.08 -0.86 24.01
CA GLN A 67 12.30 -0.66 24.78
C GLN A 67 13.39 -1.68 24.45
N ASP A 68 13.03 -2.96 24.30
CA ASP A 68 14.00 -4.01 23.94
C ASP A 68 14.57 -3.77 22.54
N ALA A 69 13.73 -3.44 21.56
CA ALA A 69 14.17 -3.12 20.20
C ALA A 69 15.16 -1.94 20.20
N TYR A 70 14.87 -0.86 20.92
CA TYR A 70 15.78 0.28 20.99
C TYR A 70 17.12 -0.04 21.66
N ARG A 71 17.15 -0.95 22.65
CA ARG A 71 18.40 -1.39 23.27
C ARG A 71 19.24 -2.21 22.31
N ARG A 72 18.62 -3.11 21.54
CA ARG A 72 19.30 -4.11 20.72
C ARG A 72 19.58 -3.67 19.28
N ARG A 73 18.96 -2.58 18.80
CA ARG A 73 19.05 -2.13 17.40
C ARG A 73 20.47 -1.95 16.83
N LEU A 74 21.46 -1.68 17.69
CA LEU A 74 22.85 -1.50 17.25
C LEU A 74 23.56 -2.84 17.02
N ASP A 75 23.19 -3.87 17.79
CA ASP A 75 23.78 -5.20 17.71
C ASP A 75 23.05 -6.07 16.68
N ASP A 76 21.73 -5.93 16.60
CA ASP A 76 20.87 -6.65 15.67
C ASP A 76 19.81 -5.70 15.11
N PRO A 77 19.98 -5.18 13.89
CA PRO A 77 18.99 -4.30 13.25
C PRO A 77 17.63 -4.96 13.01
N SER A 78 17.54 -6.30 12.93
CA SER A 78 16.28 -7.00 12.64
C SER A 78 15.25 -6.88 13.78
N VAL A 79 15.68 -6.54 14.99
CA VAL A 79 14.76 -6.28 16.13
C VAL A 79 13.85 -5.06 15.88
N MET A 80 14.21 -4.18 14.95
CA MET A 80 13.39 -3.02 14.57
C MET A 80 12.21 -3.40 13.66
N ASP A 81 12.15 -4.64 13.16
CA ASP A 81 11.07 -5.13 12.29
C ASP A 81 9.70 -5.14 13.01
N ILE A 82 9.67 -5.01 14.35
CA ILE A 82 8.43 -4.84 15.12
C ILE A 82 7.62 -3.59 14.72
N PHE A 83 8.29 -2.59 14.14
CA PHE A 83 7.63 -1.37 13.64
C PHE A 83 7.12 -1.52 12.21
N ASP A 84 7.47 -2.61 11.53
CA ASP A 84 6.98 -2.87 10.18
C ASP A 84 5.57 -3.47 10.22
N VAL A 85 4.79 -3.19 9.18
CA VAL A 85 3.42 -3.68 9.09
C VAL A 85 3.43 -5.11 8.59
N SER A 86 3.50 -6.07 9.51
CA SER A 86 3.27 -7.48 9.20
C SER A 86 1.78 -7.74 9.00
N SER A 87 1.26 -7.34 7.83
CA SER A 87 -0.03 -7.87 7.38
C SER A 87 0.19 -9.25 6.78
N ALA A 88 -0.41 -10.27 7.39
CA ALA A 88 -0.50 -11.58 6.74
C ALA A 88 -1.13 -11.35 5.38
N LYS A 89 -0.40 -11.70 4.30
CA LYS A 89 -0.89 -11.52 2.95
C LYS A 89 -2.20 -12.29 2.85
N ALA A 90 -3.30 -11.57 2.64
CA ALA A 90 -4.60 -12.19 2.51
C ALA A 90 -4.52 -13.24 1.38
N PRO A 91 -5.12 -14.43 1.57
CA PRO A 91 -5.05 -15.48 0.58
C PRO A 91 -5.58 -14.95 -0.75
N GLY A 92 -4.83 -15.21 -1.82
CA GLY A 92 -5.22 -14.79 -3.16
C GLY A 92 -6.51 -15.50 -3.59
N ARG A 93 -7.25 -14.92 -4.54
CA ARG A 93 -8.48 -15.53 -5.09
C ARG A 93 -8.28 -16.99 -5.52
N LYS A 94 -7.12 -17.32 -6.11
CA LYS A 94 -6.79 -18.69 -6.54
C LYS A 94 -6.55 -19.63 -5.37
N GLU A 95 -5.95 -19.15 -4.28
CA GLU A 95 -5.71 -19.93 -3.06
C GLU A 95 -7.03 -20.24 -2.36
N VAL A 96 -7.90 -19.24 -2.21
CA VAL A 96 -9.26 -19.42 -1.68
C VAL A 96 -10.08 -20.39 -2.56
N GLN A 97 -9.98 -20.27 -3.89
CA GLN A 97 -10.66 -21.19 -4.81
C GLN A 97 -10.17 -22.63 -4.64
N LEU A 98 -8.85 -22.83 -4.52
CA LEU A 98 -8.28 -24.15 -4.32
C LEU A 98 -8.74 -24.74 -2.99
N GLU A 99 -8.70 -23.96 -1.92
CA GLU A 99 -9.16 -24.36 -0.58
C GLU A 99 -10.65 -24.80 -0.60
N LEU A 100 -11.51 -23.98 -1.22
CA LEU A 100 -12.93 -24.30 -1.37
C LEU A 100 -13.15 -25.58 -2.18
N MET A 101 -12.42 -25.78 -3.28
CA MET A 101 -12.50 -27.01 -4.08
C MET A 101 -12.03 -28.25 -3.30
N THR A 102 -10.97 -28.12 -2.49
CA THR A 102 -10.47 -29.24 -1.67
C THR A 102 -11.43 -29.60 -0.53
N THR A 103 -12.22 -28.64 -0.04
CA THR A 103 -13.18 -28.84 1.04
C THR A 103 -14.55 -29.35 0.56
N GLU A 104 -14.80 -29.42 -0.75
CA GLU A 104 -16.05 -29.97 -1.32
C GLU A 104 -16.29 -31.42 -0.90
N GLN A 105 -15.27 -32.26 -1.00
CA GLN A 105 -15.36 -33.70 -0.69
C GLN A 105 -15.69 -33.97 0.78
N PRO A 106 -14.99 -33.38 1.77
CA PRO A 106 -15.33 -33.60 3.18
C PRO A 106 -16.69 -32.99 3.57
N MET A 107 -17.20 -31.99 2.85
CA MET A 107 -18.56 -31.48 3.05
C MET A 107 -19.66 -32.30 2.36
N GLY A 108 -19.31 -33.35 1.60
CA GLY A 108 -20.28 -34.17 0.87
C GLY A 108 -20.87 -33.46 -0.37
N LEU A 109 -20.24 -32.39 -0.84
CA LEU A 109 -20.63 -31.73 -2.09
C LEU A 109 -20.10 -32.53 -3.29
N VAL A 110 -20.84 -32.45 -4.41
CA VAL A 110 -20.37 -32.98 -5.69
C VAL A 110 -19.14 -32.19 -6.14
N SER A 111 -18.08 -32.92 -6.50
CA SER A 111 -16.84 -32.30 -6.96
C SER A 111 -17.10 -31.38 -8.16
N GLY A 112 -16.60 -30.14 -8.10
CA GLY A 112 -16.80 -29.12 -9.14
C GLY A 112 -17.94 -28.13 -8.86
N THR A 113 -18.65 -28.24 -7.73
CA THR A 113 -19.72 -27.28 -7.35
C THR A 113 -19.18 -25.86 -7.16
N VAL A 114 -18.04 -25.71 -6.50
CA VAL A 114 -17.30 -24.45 -6.33
C VAL A 114 -16.81 -23.92 -7.67
N ALA A 115 -16.34 -24.80 -8.58
CA ALA A 115 -15.95 -24.40 -9.93
C ALA A 115 -17.13 -23.75 -10.66
N TRP A 116 -18.29 -24.40 -10.60
CA TRP A 116 -19.52 -23.95 -11.23
C TRP A 116 -20.03 -22.63 -10.63
N LEU A 117 -20.00 -22.50 -9.30
CA LEU A 117 -20.36 -21.25 -8.61
C LEU A 117 -19.43 -20.10 -8.98
N ILE A 118 -18.12 -20.33 -9.05
CA ILE A 118 -17.15 -19.30 -9.44
C ILE A 118 -17.41 -18.85 -10.88
N GLU A 119 -17.76 -19.76 -11.78
CA GLU A 119 -18.13 -19.41 -13.15
C GLU A 119 -19.44 -18.61 -13.19
N GLY A 120 -20.43 -18.99 -12.38
CA GLY A 120 -21.65 -18.22 -12.17
C GLY A 120 -21.38 -16.80 -11.69
N PHE A 121 -20.47 -16.62 -10.73
CA PHE A 121 -20.06 -15.30 -10.26
C PHE A 121 -19.32 -14.48 -11.33
N LYS A 122 -18.48 -15.12 -12.18
CA LYS A 122 -17.86 -14.41 -13.32
C LYS A 122 -18.91 -13.94 -14.32
N LEU A 123 -19.90 -14.77 -14.61
CA LEU A 123 -21.01 -14.42 -15.50
C LEU A 123 -21.85 -13.27 -14.93
N GLN A 124 -22.17 -13.33 -13.64
CA GLN A 124 -22.90 -12.23 -13.00
C GLN A 124 -22.09 -10.93 -13.00
N LYS A 125 -20.77 -11.02 -12.77
CA LYS A 125 -19.88 -9.86 -12.87
C LYS A 125 -19.89 -9.27 -14.28
N SER A 126 -19.78 -10.08 -15.34
CA SER A 126 -19.81 -9.57 -16.71
C SER A 126 -21.14 -8.92 -17.05
N GLN A 127 -22.26 -9.47 -16.57
CA GLN A 127 -23.59 -8.84 -16.71
C GLN A 127 -23.68 -7.49 -16.00
N LEU A 128 -23.14 -7.38 -14.79
CA LEU A 128 -23.10 -6.12 -14.03
C LEU A 128 -22.19 -5.08 -14.70
N ASP A 129 -21.03 -5.51 -15.22
CA ASP A 129 -20.09 -4.65 -15.94
C ASP A 129 -20.71 -4.16 -17.27
N LEU A 130 -21.48 -5.02 -17.96
CA LEU A 130 -22.26 -4.63 -19.13
C LEU A 130 -23.37 -3.63 -18.77
N ALA A 131 -24.16 -3.91 -17.73
CA ALA A 131 -25.24 -3.04 -17.28
C ALA A 131 -24.73 -1.67 -16.83
N SER A 132 -23.58 -1.61 -16.15
CA SER A 132 -22.94 -0.34 -15.77
C SER A 132 -22.46 0.43 -16.99
N SER A 133 -21.85 -0.25 -17.97
CA SER A 133 -21.44 0.36 -19.25
C SER A 133 -22.64 0.97 -19.99
N ILE A 134 -23.77 0.25 -20.04
CA ILE A 134 -25.03 0.74 -20.65
C ILE A 134 -25.57 1.96 -19.89
N ARG A 135 -25.52 1.98 -18.56
CA ARG A 135 -25.95 3.14 -17.75
C ARG A 135 -25.10 4.37 -18.02
N GLN A 136 -23.79 4.21 -18.20
CA GLN A 136 -22.87 5.32 -18.50
C GLN A 136 -23.11 5.94 -19.88
N LEU A 137 -23.64 5.16 -20.82
CA LEU A 137 -23.88 5.58 -22.20
C LEU A 137 -25.13 6.48 -22.40
N GLY A 138 -25.99 6.60 -21.38
CA GLY A 138 -27.14 7.50 -21.41
C GLY A 138 -28.21 7.13 -22.45
N LYS A 139 -29.11 8.08 -22.77
CA LYS A 139 -30.34 7.83 -23.57
C LYS A 139 -30.10 7.66 -25.08
N LYS A 140 -28.94 8.07 -25.63
CA LYS A 140 -28.61 8.00 -27.07
C LYS A 140 -27.13 7.64 -27.31
N PRO A 141 -26.74 6.37 -27.11
CA PRO A 141 -25.38 5.90 -27.43
C PRO A 141 -25.09 5.97 -28.93
N SER A 142 -23.87 6.33 -29.30
CA SER A 142 -23.42 6.35 -30.70
C SER A 142 -23.25 4.94 -31.26
N LEU A 143 -23.17 4.80 -32.59
CA LEU A 143 -22.93 3.50 -33.24
C LEU A 143 -21.61 2.84 -32.80
N LYS A 144 -20.56 3.63 -32.57
CA LYS A 144 -19.28 3.14 -32.05
C LYS A 144 -19.44 2.56 -30.64
N ASP A 145 -20.22 3.23 -29.81
CA ASP A 145 -20.44 2.79 -28.43
C ASP A 145 -21.32 1.55 -28.33
N ARG A 146 -22.21 1.35 -29.32
CA ARG A 146 -23.00 0.12 -29.44
C ARG A 146 -22.15 -1.04 -29.93
N LEU A 147 -21.18 -0.79 -30.81
CA LEU A 147 -20.27 -1.81 -31.30
C LEU A 147 -19.37 -2.34 -30.17
N THR A 148 -18.85 -1.46 -29.32
CA THR A 148 -18.00 -1.84 -28.18
C THR A 148 -18.75 -2.59 -27.07
N LEU A 149 -20.08 -2.50 -27.02
CA LEU A 149 -20.92 -3.33 -26.13
C LEU A 149 -21.11 -4.76 -26.64
N VAL A 150 -21.04 -4.97 -27.96
CA VAL A 150 -21.22 -6.30 -28.60
C VAL A 150 -19.91 -7.08 -28.64
N GLU A 151 -18.78 -6.39 -28.64
CA GLU A 151 -17.43 -6.97 -28.66
C GLU A 151 -16.89 -7.38 -27.27
N LYS A 152 -17.62 -7.09 -26.18
CA LYS A 152 -17.30 -7.49 -24.80
C LYS A 152 -17.86 -8.85 -24.44
#